data_AF-A0A2S7T066-F1
#
_entry.id   AF-A0A2S7T066-F1
#
_cell.length_a   1.000
_cell.length_b   1.000
_cell.length_c   1.000
_cell.angle_alpha   90.00
_cell.angle_beta   90.00
_cell.angle_gamma   90.00
#
_symmetry.space_group_name_H-M   'P 1'
#
loop_
_entity.id
_entity.type
_entity.pdbx_description
1 polymer ?
#
loop_
_entity_poly.entity_id
_entity_poly.type
_entity_poly.pdbx_seq_one_letter_code
_entity_poly.pdbx_strand_id
1 'polypeptide(L)' 'MKNIIDKEEALATFEDAANGHGEATEQGNYKLGNICYNKIILAVTFLKENNGIPLLLPFLRHDSIGVRIWAASYLL' A
#
# COMPACT_ATOMS: atom_id res chain seq x y z
N MET A 1 -5.42 -7.81 12.83
CA MET A 1 -4.20 -7.26 12.19
C MET A 1 -3.46 -6.46 13.23
N LYS A 2 -2.13 -6.38 13.15
CA LYS A 2 -1.33 -5.57 14.07
C LYS A 2 -1.70 -4.09 13.87
N ASN A 3 -1.76 -3.31 14.95
CA ASN A 3 -2.00 -1.87 14.85
C ASN A 3 -0.73 -1.18 14.33
N ILE A 4 -0.91 -0.29 13.36
CA ILE A 4 0.15 0.59 12.85
C ILE A 4 0.37 1.70 13.88
N ILE A 5 1.61 1.90 14.31
CA ILE A 5 1.93 2.82 15.41
C ILE A 5 2.48 4.17 14.94
N ASP A 6 3.07 4.22 13.74
CA ASP A 6 3.66 5.43 13.18
C ASP A 6 3.61 5.43 11.64
N LYS A 7 4.04 6.56 11.05
CA LYS A 7 3.99 6.78 9.59
C LYS A 7 5.01 5.92 8.84
N GLU A 8 6.13 5.55 9.46
CA GLU A 8 7.15 4.71 8.83
C GLU A 8 6.65 3.28 8.69
N GLU A 9 6.05 2.72 9.76
CA GLU A 9 5.38 1.41 9.71
C GLU A 9 4.22 1.40 8.71
N ALA A 10 3.47 2.51 8.60
CA ALA A 10 2.41 2.66 7.62
C ALA A 10 2.94 2.61 6.17
N LEU A 11 4.02 3.35 5.88
CA LEU A 11 4.63 3.39 4.56
C LEU A 11 5.23 2.04 4.16
N ALA A 12 5.95 1.37 5.08
CA ALA A 12 6.48 0.04 4.84
C ALA A 12 5.36 -0.99 4.61
N THR A 13 4.30 -0.95 5.43
CA THR A 13 3.12 -1.83 5.26
C THR A 13 2.44 -1.60 3.92
N PHE A 14 2.33 -0.34 3.49
CA PHE A 14 1.77 0.03 2.20
C PHE A 14 2.61 -0.53 1.05
N GLU A 15 3.93 -0.30 1.07
CA GLU A 15 4.86 -0.72 0.03
C GLU A 15 4.86 -2.24 -0.16
N ASP A 16 5.05 -2.99 0.92
CA ASP A 16 5.04 -4.46 0.91
C ASP A 16 3.72 -5.02 0.38
N ALA A 17 2.60 -4.46 0.86
CA ALA A 17 1.28 -4.94 0.49
C ALA A 17 0.92 -4.55 -0.95
N ALA A 18 1.29 -3.36 -1.42
CA ALA A 18 1.05 -2.93 -2.78
C ALA A 18 1.89 -3.72 -3.78
N ASN A 19 3.15 -4.04 -3.44
CA ASN A 19 3.97 -4.95 -4.23
C ASN A 19 3.33 -6.35 -4.29
N GLY A 20 3.01 -6.94 -3.14
CA GLY A 20 2.40 -8.27 -3.07
C GLY A 20 1.02 -8.34 -3.72
N HIS A 21 0.24 -7.26 -3.71
CA HIS A 21 -1.02 -7.18 -4.45
C HIS A 21 -0.79 -7.22 -5.96
N GLY A 22 0.21 -6.50 -6.46
CA GLY A 22 0.60 -6.53 -7.88
C GLY A 22 0.96 -7.94 -8.34
N GLU A 23 1.88 -8.59 -7.62
CA GLU A 23 2.29 -9.98 -7.91
C GLU A 23 1.11 -10.97 -7.84
N ALA A 24 0.26 -10.85 -6.82
CA ALA A 24 -0.92 -11.70 -6.69
C ALA A 24 -1.92 -11.52 -7.84
N THR A 25 -2.04 -10.31 -8.37
CA THR A 25 -2.90 -10.01 -9.51
C THR A 25 -2.38 -10.68 -10.78
N GLU A 26 -1.07 -10.55 -11.05
CA GLU A 26 -0.43 -11.19 -12.20
C GLU A 26 -0.54 -12.72 -12.17
N GLN A 27 -0.46 -13.31 -10.98
CA GLN A 27 -0.54 -14.75 -10.77
C GLN A 27 -1.99 -15.29 -10.66
N GLY A 28 -3.00 -14.42 -10.63
CA GLY A 28 -4.39 -14.81 -10.36
C GLY A 28 -4.61 -15.37 -8.94
N ASN A 29 -3.73 -15.04 -7.98
CA ASN A 29 -3.83 -15.47 -6.59
C ASN A 29 -4.73 -14.53 -5.78
N TYR A 30 -6.04 -14.63 -6.00
CA TYR A 30 -7.03 -13.74 -5.36
C TYR A 30 -7.01 -13.80 -3.83
N LYS A 31 -6.64 -14.95 -3.25
CA LYS A 31 -6.55 -15.09 -1.79
C LYS A 31 -5.46 -14.19 -1.23
N LEU A 32 -4.27 -14.22 -1.84
CA LEU A 32 -3.18 -13.33 -1.46
C LEU A 32 -3.51 -11.87 -1.78
N GLY A 33 -4.08 -11.60 -2.96
CA GLY A 33 -4.51 -10.26 -3.38
C GLY A 33 -5.43 -9.61 -2.34
N ASN A 34 -6.45 -10.32 -1.86
CA ASN A 34 -7.38 -9.81 -0.85
C ASN A 34 -6.69 -9.54 0.51
N ILE A 35 -5.72 -10.37 0.91
CA ILE A 35 -4.94 -10.13 2.13
C ILE A 35 -4.10 -8.85 1.99
N CYS A 36 -3.43 -8.69 0.85
CA CYS A 36 -2.63 -7.51 0.55
C CYS A 36 -3.51 -6.25 0.48
N TYR A 37 -4.66 -6.31 -0.18
CA TYR A 37 -5.63 -5.22 -0.23
C TYR A 37 -6.03 -4.73 1.17
N ASN A 38 -6.37 -5.66 2.08
CA ASN A 38 -6.73 -5.29 3.45
C ASN A 38 -5.59 -4.56 4.18
N LYS A 39 -4.33 -4.95 3.93
CA LYS A 39 -3.15 -4.27 4.49
C LYS A 39 -2.94 -2.88 3.89
N ILE A 40 -3.17 -2.72 2.58
CA ILE A 40 -3.11 -1.41 1.91
C ILE A 40 -4.14 -0.47 2.53
N ILE A 41 -5.39 -0.93 2.69
CA ILE A 41 -6.46 -0.14 3.31
C ILE A 41 -6.12 0.26 4.74
N LEU A 42 -5.56 -0.67 5.53
CA LEU A 42 -5.10 -0.39 6.89
C LEU A 42 -4.04 0.73 6.91
N ALA A 43 -3.01 0.63 6.07
CA ALA A 43 -1.94 1.61 5.98
C ALA A 43 -2.42 2.99 5.52
N VAL A 44 -3.23 3.04 4.46
CA VAL A 44 -3.74 4.31 3.92
C VAL A 44 -4.73 4.97 4.87
N THR A 45 -5.55 4.20 5.59
CA THR A 45 -6.46 4.74 6.60
C THR A 45 -5.65 5.45 7.69
N PHE A 46 -4.62 4.80 8.23
CA PHE A 46 -3.72 5.41 9.21
C PHE A 46 -3.06 6.69 8.66
N LEU A 47 -2.51 6.63 7.43
CA LEU A 47 -1.89 7.80 6.80
C LEU A 47 -2.90 8.94 6.62
N LYS A 48 -4.13 8.65 6.21
CA LYS A 48 -5.19 9.66 6.04
C LYS A 48 -5.53 10.35 7.35
N GLU A 49 -5.72 9.58 8.42
CA GLU A 49 -6.03 10.10 9.77
C GLU A 49 -4.88 10.96 10.32
N ASN A 50 -3.65 10.72 9.89
CA ASN A 50 -2.45 11.40 10.36
C ASN A 50 -1.86 12.41 9.34
N ASN A 51 -2.64 12.86 8.35
CA ASN A 51 -2.23 13.80 7.29
C ASN A 51 -0.94 13.36 6.55
N GLY A 52 -0.76 12.05 6.38
CA GLY A 52 0.40 11.39 5.80
C GLY A 52 0.25 10.97 4.34
N ILE A 53 -0.90 11.17 3.70
CA ILE A 53 -1.11 10.80 2.28
C ILE A 53 -0.03 11.36 1.33
N PRO A 54 0.43 12.63 1.46
CA PRO A 54 1.49 13.14 0.59
C PRO A 54 2.82 12.37 0.68
N LEU A 55 3.04 11.59 1.75
CA LEU A 55 4.23 10.74 1.89
C LEU A 55 4.26 9.57 0.89
N LEU A 56 3.16 9.30 0.18
CA LEU A 56 3.12 8.33 -0.91
C LEU A 56 3.73 8.86 -2.22
N LEU A 57 4.01 10.17 -2.34
CA LEU A 57 4.57 10.77 -3.56
C LEU A 57 5.84 10.08 -4.09
N PRO A 58 6.83 9.71 -3.25
CA PRO A 58 8.02 9.00 -3.71
C PRO A 58 7.69 7.66 -4.38
N PHE A 59 6.61 6.98 -3.96
CA PHE A 59 6.21 5.69 -4.50
C PHE A 59 5.71 5.74 -5.95
N LEU A 60 5.38 6.93 -6.47
CA LEU A 60 5.11 7.09 -7.91
C LEU A 60 6.31 6.75 -8.80
N ARG A 61 7.53 6.72 -8.22
CA ARG A 61 8.78 6.35 -8.91
C ARG A 61 9.37 5.03 -8.42
N HIS A 62 8.63 4.26 -7.61
CA HIS A 62 9.09 2.96 -7.10
C HIS A 62 9.27 1.94 -8.24
N ASP A 63 10.16 0.97 -8.10
CA ASP A 63 10.47 -0.01 -9.16
C ASP A 63 9.30 -0.96 -9.45
N SER A 64 8.53 -1.34 -8.43
CA SER A 64 7.33 -2.17 -8.59
C SER A 64 6.15 -1.41 -9.18
N ILE A 65 5.58 -1.94 -10.27
CA ILE A 65 4.36 -1.42 -10.91
C ILE A 65 3.19 -1.40 -9.92
N GLY A 66 3.04 -2.45 -9.10
CA GLY A 66 1.96 -2.55 -8.13
C GLY A 66 1.99 -1.40 -7.12
N VAL A 67 3.18 -1.10 -6.60
CA VAL A 67 3.40 0.04 -5.70
C VAL A 67 3.04 1.37 -6.37
N ARG A 68 3.49 1.59 -7.63
CA ARG A 68 3.18 2.82 -8.37
C ARG A 68 1.68 3.02 -8.59
N ILE A 69 0.97 1.97 -9.00
CA ILE A 69 -0.48 2.02 -9.27
C ILE A 69 -1.25 2.35 -8.00
N TRP A 70 -0.94 1.66 -6.90
CA TRP A 70 -1.61 1.91 -5.63
C TRP A 70 -1.31 3.31 -5.09
N ALA A 71 -0.05 3.78 -5.19
CA ALA A 71 0.29 5.13 -4.76
C ALA A 71 -0.49 6.18 -5.55
N ALA A 72 -0.55 6.03 -6.88
CA ALA A 72 -1.34 6.92 -7.73
C ALA A 72 -2.82 6.93 -7.35
N SER A 73 -3.42 5.77 -7.02
CA SER A 73 -4.85 5.66 -6.69
C SER A 73 -5.28 6.46 -5.46
N TYR A 74 -4.36 6.75 -4.53
CA TYR A 74 -4.64 7.51 -3.30
C TYR A 74 -4.11 8.95 -3.33
N LEU A 75 -3.35 9.32 -4.35
CA LEU A 75 -2.83 10.68 -4.56
C LEU A 75 -3.69 11.52 -5.52
N LEU A 76 -4.72 10.91 -6.11
CA LEU A 76 -5.75 11.57 -6.93
C LEU A 76 -6.93 12.04 -6.06
#